data_AF-A0A523UP43-F1
#
_entry.id   AF-A0A523UP43-F1
#
_cell.length_a   1.000
_cell.length_b   1.000
_cell.length_c   1.000
_cell.angle_alpha   90.00
_cell.angle_beta   90.00
_cell.angle_gamma   90.00
#
_symmetry.space_group_name_H-M   'P 1'
#
loop_
_entity.id
_entity.type
_entity.pdbx_description
1 polymer ?
#
loop_
_entity_poly.entity_id
_entity_poly.type
_entity_poly.pdbx_seq_one_letter_code
_entity_poly.pdbx_strand_id
1 'polypeptide(L)' 'MKHKLLDCVVLVKDLPGFGLRVGDLGTIVAIYEPDGLEIEFIKASGETQAVLTLTEADLRRIKADDIISVRPLSLRA' A
#
# COMPACT_ATOMS: atom_id res chain seq x y z
N MET A 1 -5.77 -7.39 12.51
CA MET A 1 -4.96 -8.53 13.05
C MET A 1 -3.53 -8.03 13.13
N LYS A 2 -2.75 -8.38 14.16
CA LYS A 2 -1.56 -7.59 14.48
C LYS A 2 -0.56 -7.54 13.30
N HIS A 3 -0.52 -6.38 12.66
CA HIS A 3 0.44 -6.03 11.64
C HIS A 3 1.85 -5.96 12.25
N LYS A 4 2.86 -6.35 11.48
CA LYS A 4 4.27 -6.22 11.86
C LYS A 4 4.97 -5.27 10.91
N LEU A 5 6.05 -4.67 11.41
CA LEU A 5 6.97 -3.91 10.58
C LEU A 5 7.46 -4.79 9.42
N LEU A 6 7.49 -4.21 8.22
CA LEU A 6 7.84 -4.83 6.95
C LEU A 6 6.85 -5.87 6.41
N ASP A 7 5.67 -6.05 7.04
CA ASP A 7 4.60 -6.81 6.41
C ASP A 7 4.14 -6.11 5.13
N CYS A 8 3.87 -6.88 4.09
CA CYS A 8 3.23 -6.37 2.88
C CYS A 8 1.70 -6.41 3.04
N VAL A 9 1.04 -5.35 2.60
CA VAL A 9 -0.40 -5.13 2.68
C VAL A 9 -0.93 -4.64 1.35
N VAL A 10 -2.22 -4.84 1.11
CA VAL A 10 -2.87 -4.44 -0.14
C VAL A 10 -3.92 -3.39 0.13
N LEU A 11 -3.89 -2.30 -0.65
CA LEU A 11 -4.85 -1.21 -0.55
C LEU A 11 -6.26 -1.68 -0.99
N VAL A 12 -7.31 -1.33 -0.24
CA VAL A 12 -8.69 -1.75 -0.54
C VAL A 12 -9.56 -0.68 -1.20
N LYS A 13 -9.00 0.52 -1.42
CA LYS A 13 -9.69 1.65 -2.05
C LYS A 13 -8.75 2.44 -2.96
N ASP A 14 -9.31 3.18 -3.92
CA ASP A 14 -8.49 4.08 -4.73
C ASP A 14 -8.05 5.31 -3.93
N LEU A 15 -6.82 5.75 -4.16
CA LEU A 15 -6.28 7.01 -3.63
C LEU A 15 -5.68 7.82 -4.79
N PRO A 16 -6.54 8.41 -5.65
CA PRO A 16 -6.11 9.02 -6.92
C PRO A 16 -5.16 10.20 -6.74
N GLY A 17 -5.25 10.93 -5.62
CA GLY A 17 -4.31 12.02 -5.28
C GLY A 17 -2.84 11.57 -5.16
N PHE A 18 -2.61 10.27 -4.96
CA PHE A 18 -1.27 9.66 -4.86
C PHE A 18 -0.97 8.71 -6.03
N GLY A 19 -1.86 8.60 -7.02
CA GLY A 19 -1.73 7.66 -8.14
C GLY A 19 -1.96 6.18 -7.77
N LEU A 20 -2.44 5.92 -6.56
CA LEU A 20 -2.68 4.57 -6.05
C LEU A 20 -4.12 4.10 -6.37
N ARG A 21 -4.25 2.81 -6.60
CA ARG A 21 -5.51 2.12 -6.88
C ARG A 21 -5.71 0.96 -5.91
N VAL A 22 -6.96 0.54 -5.75
CA VAL A 22 -7.29 -0.71 -5.08
C VAL A 22 -6.47 -1.86 -5.67
N GLY A 23 -5.91 -2.69 -4.79
CA GLY A 23 -5.01 -3.78 -5.18
C GLY A 23 -3.53 -3.42 -5.20
N ASP A 24 -3.16 -2.14 -5.10
CA ASP A 24 -1.75 -1.75 -5.03
C ASP A 24 -1.11 -2.30 -3.73
N LEU A 25 0.10 -2.85 -3.90
CA LEU A 25 0.90 -3.45 -2.84
C LEU A 25 1.73 -2.38 -2.12
N GLY A 26 1.70 -2.38 -0.80
CA GLY A 26 2.54 -1.53 0.03
C GLY A 26 3.20 -2.30 1.17
N THR A 27 4.18 -1.67 1.81
CA THR A 27 4.96 -2.25 2.92
C THR A 27 4.79 -1.39 4.16
N ILE A 28 4.55 -2.01 5.31
CA ILE A 28 4.48 -1.30 6.59
C ILE A 28 5.89 -0.86 7.01
N VAL A 29 6.12 0.45 7.10
CA VAL A 29 7.41 1.04 7.47
C VAL A 29 7.40 1.70 8.86
N ALA A 30 6.22 1.95 9.44
CA ALA A 30 6.05 2.31 10.84
C ALA A 30 4.67 1.88 11.36
N ILE A 31 4.57 1.66 12.68
CA ILE A 31 3.32 1.37 13.39
C ILE A 31 3.18 2.39 14.51
N TYR A 32 2.06 3.10 14.53
CA TYR A 32 1.71 4.12 15.49
C TYR A 32 0.52 3.68 16.35
N GLU A 33 0.55 4.03 17.62
CA GLU A 33 -0.58 3.88 18.51
C GLU A 33 -1.63 4.99 18.25
N PRO A 34 -2.94 4.70 18.31
CA PRO A 34 -3.51 3.38 18.63
C PRO A 34 -3.62 2.44 17.41
N ASP A 35 -3.70 2.96 16.19
CA ASP A 35 -4.06 2.17 15.00
C ASP A 35 -3.48 2.67 13.66
N GLY A 36 -2.50 3.58 13.71
CA GLY A 36 -1.87 4.14 12.52
C GLY A 36 -0.82 3.20 11.93
N LEU A 37 -0.85 2.98 10.63
CA LEU A 37 0.13 2.19 9.89
C LEU A 37 0.74 3.07 8.79
N GLU A 38 2.04 3.35 8.88
CA GLU A 38 2.73 4.05 7.80
C GLU A 38 3.11 3.03 6.72
N ILE A 39 2.57 3.23 5.52
CA ILE A 39 2.73 2.33 4.38
C ILE A 39 3.54 3.03 3.30
N GLU A 40 4.64 2.42 2.91
CA GLU A 40 5.38 2.81 1.71
C GLU A 40 4.85 2.04 0.50
N PHE A 41 4.48 2.78 -0.54
CA PHE A 41 4.14 2.26 -1.86
C PHE A 41 5.29 2.56 -2.81
N ILE A 42 5.79 1.53 -3.50
CA ILE A 42 6.91 1.65 -4.43
C ILE A 42 6.46 1.43 -5.88
N LYS A 43 7.10 2.15 -6.80
CA LYS A 43 7.02 1.84 -8.22
C LYS A 43 7.85 0.57 -8.50
N ALA A 44 7.55 -0.12 -9.60
CA ALA A 44 8.37 -1.24 -10.07
C ALA A 44 9.84 -0.83 -10.37
N SER A 45 10.13 0.47 -10.54
CA SER A 45 11.51 0.99 -10.64
C SER A 45 12.29 0.92 -9.32
N GLY A 46 11.63 0.65 -8.19
CA GLY A 46 12.20 0.71 -6.84
C GLY A 46 12.12 2.08 -6.19
N GLU A 47 11.63 3.10 -6.90
CA GLU A 47 11.42 4.43 -6.31
C GLU A 47 10.11 4.49 -5.52
N THR A 48 10.12 5.18 -4.38
CA THR A 48 8.93 5.46 -3.58
C THR A 48 7.92 6.29 -4.40
N GLN A 49 6.69 5.79 -4.51
CA GLN A 49 5.55 6.51 -5.09
C GLN A 49 4.88 7.39 -4.03
N ALA A 50 4.65 6.83 -2.84
CA ALA A 50 3.99 7.51 -1.73
C ALA A 50 4.33 6.83 -0.41
N VAL A 51 4.33 7.61 0.67
CA VAL A 51 4.33 7.12 2.05
C VAL A 51 3.12 7.72 2.73
N LEU A 52 2.22 6.88 3.25
CA LEU A 52 0.93 7.31 3.80
C LEU A 52 0.65 6.62 5.13
N THR A 53 0.16 7.39 6.09
CA THR A 53 -0.44 6.83 7.32
C THR A 53 -1.88 6.42 7.03
N LEU A 54 -2.14 5.12 7.12
CA LEU A 54 -3.43 4.47 6.86
C LEU A 54 -3.88 3.65 8.08
N THR A 55 -5.12 3.15 8.05
CA THR A 55 -5.68 2.29 9.11
C THR A 55 -5.92 0.87 8.59
N GLU A 56 -6.24 -0.07 9.49
CA GLU A 56 -6.66 -1.43 9.08
C GLU A 56 -7.87 -1.40 8.13
N ALA A 57 -8.70 -0.36 8.14
CA ALA A 57 -9.87 -0.24 7.26
C ALA A 57 -9.51 0.07 5.79
N ASP A 58 -8.30 0.58 5.54
CA ASP A 58 -7.81 0.93 4.21
C ASP A 58 -7.04 -0.21 3.54
N LEU A 59 -6.81 -1.29 4.29
CA LEU A 59 -5.86 -2.33 3.95
C LEU A 59 -6.49 -3.71 4.09
N ARG A 60 -5.96 -4.66 3.33
CA ARG A 60 -6.19 -6.09 3.56
C ARG A 60 -4.87 -6.82 3.59
N ARG A 61 -4.88 -8.00 4.20
CA ARG A 61 -3.78 -8.95 4.09
C ARG A 61 -3.62 -9.45 2.66
N ILE A 62 -2.41 -9.86 2.34
CA ILE A 62 -2.13 -10.74 1.20
C ILE A 62 -2.78 -12.10 1.45
N LYS A 63 -3.39 -12.65 0.40
CA LYS A 63 -3.97 -13.99 0.34
C LYS A 63 -3.10 -14.91 -0.51
N ALA A 64 -3.29 -16.22 -0.36
CA ALA A 64 -2.49 -17.23 -1.09
C ALA A 64 -2.73 -17.20 -2.61
N ASP A 65 -3.85 -16.65 -3.04
CA ASP A 65 -4.28 -16.51 -4.43
C ASP A 65 -4.03 -15.10 -5.01
N ASP A 66 -3.35 -14.21 -4.26
CA ASP A 66 -2.95 -12.91 -4.79
C ASP A 66 -1.79 -13.07 -5.80
N ILE A 67 -1.89 -12.35 -6.92
CA ILE A 67 -0.85 -12.26 -7.94
C ILE A 67 -0.34 -10.82 -7.99
N ILE A 68 0.97 -10.63 -7.96
CA ILE A 68 1.59 -9.33 -8.17
C ILE A 68 1.41 -8.94 -9.64
N SER A 69 0.78 -7.80 -9.88
CA SER A 69 0.55 -7.25 -11.22
C SER A 69 1.17 -5.86 -11.34
N VAL A 70 1.77 -5.58 -12.49
CA VAL A 70 2.38 -4.28 -12.80
C VAL A 70 1.52 -3.53 -13.80
N ARG A 71 1.29 -2.25 -13.56
CA ARG A 71 0.59 -1.33 -14.45
C ARG A 71 1.38 -0.03 -14.61
N PRO A 72 1.33 0.65 -15.76
CA PRO A 72 1.84 2.00 -15.85
C PRO A 72 1.03 2.93 -14.94
N LEU A 73 1.72 3.83 -14.24
CA LEU A 73 1.10 5.00 -13.64
C LEU A 73 0.59 5.87 -14.79
N SER A 74 -0.73 6.02 -14.88
CA SER A 74 -1.33 6.98 -15.80
C SER A 74 -1.07 8.39 -15.24
N LEU A 75 0.12 8.91 -15.50
CA LEU A 75 0.38 10.35 -15.44
C LEU A 75 -0.40 10.94 -16.60
N ARG A 76 -1.60 11.47 -16.34
CA ARG A 76 -2.18 12.38 -17.33
C ARG A 76 -1.26 13.61 -17.36
N ALA A 77 -0.66 13.84 -18.53
CA ALA A 77 -0.05 15.11 -18.89
C ALA A 77 -1.10 16.23 -18.87
#